data_AF-A0AAW0AX74-F1
#
_entry.id   AF-A0AAW0AX74-F1
#
_cell.length_a   1.000
_cell.length_b   1.000
_cell.length_c   1.000
_cell.angle_alpha   90.00
_cell.angle_beta   90.00
_cell.angle_gamma   90.00
#
_symmetry.space_group_name_H-M   'P 1'
#
loop_
_entity.id
_entity.type
_entity.pdbx_description
1 polymer ?
#
loop_
_entity_poly.entity_id
_entity_poly.type
_entity_poly.pdbx_seq_one_letter_code
_entity_poly.pdbx_strand_id
1 'polypeptide(L)'
;MSHQEERTSEAATRKPTPLPRLQLFILILIQFSEPVTALVIYPFIIQFVRDTGVTGNDETKTGYYAGLIESVFFLAECLTVVYFGRASDKFGRRPVLLFGPIGLAIAMFGFGLSKRFWSLVVWRCFQGAFNGNIGVSKSVMAEISDSTNVAEIYSLLPFMWAIGTSVGPFIGGSLANPAKRFPDSLGKIALLIEYPYFLPCATAGALALFAFVIGFFGLKETLPSAVARQRKAKTATETEPLLADSTFTASPVDEEEAPVPPLRDLFIKPVIISLTSHALLCFCESSYEVLMPLIYATPIDTGGLGLSPLYIGRIMAVLGLLNIFTQLFLSARVIRYLGPRTIFITAFACMAYSFLAYSLLNFFARRAGRVDGWVVAVLVTQWATSFVIYPTFACTQIFIVNSAPSPNTLGGVNGLAQMVGSTTRSIAPSFASSMFATSIKHNLLQGNLAFFMLSAIAAYGFRSAFLLPKKLRGES
;
A
#
# COMPACT_ATOMS: atom_id res chain seq x y z
N MET A 1 24.37 33.89 21.02
CA MET A 1 24.04 32.66 21.77
C MET A 1 22.59 32.67 22.30
N SER A 2 22.03 33.81 22.72
CA SER A 2 20.65 33.89 23.25
C SER A 2 19.51 33.56 22.24
N HIS A 3 19.60 34.01 20.99
CA HIS A 3 18.54 33.75 20.00
C HIS A 3 18.44 32.30 19.49
N GLN A 4 19.49 31.49 19.72
CA GLN A 4 19.52 30.09 19.27
C GLN A 4 19.01 29.13 20.35
N GLU A 5 19.15 29.51 21.63
CA GLU A 5 18.52 28.86 22.77
C GLU A 5 17.01 29.18 22.87
N GLU A 6 16.58 30.41 22.54
CA GLU A 6 15.15 30.75 22.47
C GLU A 6 14.41 29.95 21.38
N ARG A 7 15.01 29.80 20.18
CA ARG A 7 14.39 29.02 19.09
C ARG A 7 14.36 27.51 19.34
N THR A 8 15.34 26.98 20.05
CA THR A 8 15.34 25.56 20.45
C THR A 8 14.37 25.29 21.60
N SER A 9 14.12 26.27 22.47
CA SER A 9 13.05 26.24 23.48
C SER A 9 11.64 26.32 22.87
N GLU A 10 11.44 27.14 21.82
CA GLU A 10 10.15 27.24 21.10
C GLU A 10 9.78 25.96 20.32
N ALA A 11 10.77 25.24 19.78
CA ALA A 11 10.52 23.97 19.08
C ALA A 11 10.09 22.85 20.04
N ALA A 12 10.55 22.89 21.30
CA ALA A 12 10.21 21.90 22.33
C ALA A 12 8.82 22.09 22.97
N THR A 13 8.12 23.21 22.68
CA THR A 13 6.87 23.62 23.36
C THR A 13 5.68 23.82 22.43
N ARG A 14 5.75 23.43 21.14
CA ARG A 14 4.57 23.45 20.27
C ARG A 14 3.55 22.38 20.71
N LYS A 15 2.42 22.84 21.26
CA LYS A 15 1.26 21.98 21.53
C LYS A 15 0.85 21.27 20.22
N PRO A 16 0.47 19.97 20.27
CA PRO A 16 0.07 19.24 19.07
C PRO A 16 -1.11 19.94 18.39
N THR A 17 -0.98 20.23 17.10
CA THR A 17 -2.08 20.84 16.34
C THR A 17 -3.22 19.82 16.23
N PRO A 18 -4.46 20.19 16.60
CA PRO A 18 -5.59 19.26 16.58
C PRO A 18 -5.94 18.86 15.14
N LEU A 19 -6.04 17.55 14.91
CA LEU A 19 -6.35 17.00 13.59
C LEU A 19 -7.85 17.13 13.25
N PRO A 20 -8.20 17.36 11.97
CA PRO A 20 -9.58 17.35 11.51
C PRO A 20 -10.14 15.92 11.52
N ARG A 21 -10.67 15.49 12.67
CA ARG A 21 -11.08 14.10 12.95
C ARG A 21 -12.04 13.52 11.90
N LEU A 22 -13.03 14.29 11.46
CA LEU A 22 -13.99 13.85 10.44
C LEU A 22 -13.31 13.60 9.09
N GLN A 23 -12.42 14.51 8.67
CA GLN A 23 -11.72 14.40 7.39
C GLN A 23 -10.74 13.22 7.39
N LEU A 24 -10.03 13.02 8.50
CA LEU A 24 -9.15 11.89 8.68
C LEU A 24 -9.94 10.57 8.69
N PHE A 25 -11.07 10.49 9.39
CA PHE A 25 -11.94 9.31 9.39
C PHE A 25 -12.40 8.93 7.99
N ILE A 26 -12.82 9.92 7.18
CA ILE A 26 -13.24 9.69 5.79
C ILE A 26 -12.09 9.13 4.95
N LEU A 27 -10.89 9.72 5.05
CA LEU A 27 -9.71 9.24 4.32
C LEU A 27 -9.32 7.81 4.71
N ILE A 28 -9.39 7.51 6.00
CA ILE A 28 -9.16 6.16 6.54
C ILE A 28 -10.19 5.19 5.98
N LEU A 29 -11.47 5.57 5.96
CA LEU A 29 -12.54 4.72 5.44
C LEU A 29 -12.37 4.42 3.94
N ILE A 30 -12.02 5.43 3.14
CA ILE A 30 -11.72 5.27 1.70
C ILE A 30 -10.53 4.31 1.54
N GLN A 31 -9.42 4.57 2.24
CA GLN A 31 -8.23 3.73 2.15
C GLN A 31 -8.40 2.32 2.70
N PHE A 32 -9.30 2.12 3.66
CA PHE A 32 -9.62 0.80 4.17
C PHE A 32 -10.38 -0.05 3.14
N SER A 33 -11.25 0.57 2.35
CA SER A 33 -12.04 -0.13 1.33
C SER A 33 -11.20 -0.74 0.20
N GLU A 34 -10.06 -0.12 -0.12
CA GLU A 34 -9.14 -0.55 -1.18
C GLU A 34 -8.54 -1.96 -0.93
N PRO A 35 -7.77 -2.23 0.14
CA PRO A 35 -7.22 -3.56 0.40
C PRO A 35 -8.31 -4.60 0.63
N VAL A 36 -9.45 -4.24 1.24
CA VAL A 36 -10.57 -5.17 1.41
C VAL A 36 -11.10 -5.64 0.05
N THR A 37 -11.38 -4.71 -0.87
CA THR A 37 -11.89 -5.05 -2.21
C THR A 37 -10.85 -5.76 -3.07
N ALA A 38 -9.56 -5.43 -2.94
CA ALA A 38 -8.50 -6.10 -3.69
C ALA A 38 -8.35 -7.58 -3.28
N LEU A 39 -8.36 -7.85 -1.98
CA LEU A 39 -7.94 -9.13 -1.39
C LEU A 39 -9.09 -10.07 -1.04
N VAL A 40 -10.35 -9.61 -1.10
CA VAL A 40 -11.54 -10.44 -0.83
C VAL A 40 -11.60 -11.71 -1.69
N ILE A 41 -10.98 -11.70 -2.87
CA ILE A 41 -11.07 -12.83 -3.81
C ILE A 41 -10.15 -14.01 -3.48
N TYR A 42 -9.05 -13.80 -2.74
CA TYR A 42 -7.99 -14.80 -2.59
C TYR A 42 -8.47 -16.16 -2.10
N PRO A 43 -9.41 -16.25 -1.14
CA PRO A 43 -9.92 -17.54 -0.67
C PRO A 43 -10.70 -18.34 -1.72
N PHE A 44 -11.24 -17.70 -2.76
CA PHE A 44 -12.15 -18.34 -3.70
C PHE A 44 -11.75 -18.20 -5.17
N ILE A 45 -10.71 -17.43 -5.50
CA ILE A 45 -10.37 -17.11 -6.90
C ILE A 45 -10.06 -18.36 -7.73
N ILE A 46 -9.34 -19.33 -7.17
CA ILE A 46 -9.01 -20.58 -7.86
C ILE A 46 -10.29 -21.34 -8.23
N GLN A 47 -11.24 -21.45 -7.29
CA GLN A 47 -12.52 -22.10 -7.56
C GLN A 47 -13.38 -21.28 -8.53
N PHE A 48 -13.38 -19.95 -8.44
CA PHE A 48 -14.12 -19.11 -9.37
C PHE A 48 -13.60 -19.29 -10.82
N VAL A 49 -12.27 -19.29 -11.01
CA VAL A 49 -11.66 -19.57 -12.32
C VAL A 49 -12.06 -20.97 -12.82
N ARG A 50 -12.03 -21.99 -11.95
CA ARG A 50 -12.47 -23.35 -12.28
C ARG A 50 -13.92 -23.37 -12.75
N ASP A 51 -14.82 -22.69 -12.04
CA ASP A 51 -16.25 -22.64 -12.36
C ASP A 51 -16.53 -21.92 -13.69
N THR A 52 -15.61 -21.07 -14.18
CA THR A 52 -15.75 -20.48 -15.53
C THR A 52 -15.51 -21.48 -16.67
N GLY A 53 -14.91 -22.64 -16.38
CA GLY A 53 -14.60 -23.69 -17.35
C GLY A 53 -13.41 -23.41 -18.28
N VAL A 54 -12.72 -22.27 -18.17
CA VAL A 54 -11.65 -21.86 -19.10
C VAL A 54 -10.47 -22.85 -19.16
N THR A 55 -10.25 -23.62 -18.10
CA THR A 55 -9.12 -24.56 -17.98
C THR A 55 -9.48 -26.01 -18.26
N GLY A 56 -10.76 -26.33 -18.53
CA GLY A 56 -11.18 -27.71 -18.75
C GLY A 56 -10.87 -28.66 -17.58
N ASN A 57 -10.93 -28.15 -16.33
CA ASN A 57 -10.59 -28.86 -15.08
C ASN A 57 -9.09 -29.21 -14.88
N ASP A 58 -8.18 -28.59 -15.63
CA ASP A 58 -6.74 -28.71 -15.39
C ASP A 58 -6.31 -27.82 -14.20
N GLU A 59 -5.91 -28.44 -13.09
CA GLU A 59 -5.55 -27.73 -11.85
C GLU A 59 -4.34 -26.82 -12.02
N THR A 60 -3.33 -27.26 -12.79
CA THR A 60 -2.11 -26.48 -13.00
C THR A 60 -2.41 -25.20 -13.79
N LYS A 61 -3.25 -25.32 -14.82
CA LYS A 61 -3.72 -24.14 -15.59
C LYS A 61 -4.57 -23.23 -14.72
N THR A 62 -5.40 -23.77 -13.84
CA THR A 62 -6.31 -22.96 -13.01
C THR A 62 -5.54 -22.01 -12.09
N GLY A 63 -4.44 -22.47 -11.49
CA GLY A 63 -3.54 -21.61 -10.72
C GLY A 63 -2.92 -20.48 -11.57
N TYR A 64 -2.49 -20.77 -12.79
CA TYR A 64 -1.94 -19.77 -13.72
C TYR A 64 -2.97 -18.67 -14.06
N TYR A 65 -4.20 -19.05 -14.40
CA TYR A 65 -5.26 -18.10 -14.73
C TYR A 65 -5.73 -17.28 -13.50
N ALA A 66 -5.67 -17.85 -12.30
CA ALA A 66 -5.90 -17.09 -11.06
C ALA A 66 -4.80 -16.03 -10.84
N GLY A 67 -3.53 -16.40 -11.03
CA GLY A 67 -2.41 -15.45 -10.98
C GLY A 67 -2.48 -14.37 -12.07
N LEU A 68 -3.02 -14.69 -13.25
CA LEU A 68 -3.27 -13.71 -14.31
C LEU A 68 -4.29 -12.64 -13.86
N ILE A 69 -5.37 -13.04 -13.16
CA ILE A 69 -6.36 -12.11 -12.61
C ILE A 69 -5.73 -11.11 -11.62
N GLU A 70 -4.78 -11.55 -10.82
CA GLU A 70 -4.04 -10.68 -9.90
C GLU A 70 -3.07 -9.76 -10.65
N SER A 71 -2.37 -10.30 -11.64
CA SER A 71 -1.38 -9.55 -12.44
C SER A 71 -2.02 -8.41 -13.22
N VAL A 72 -3.18 -8.63 -13.85
CA VAL A 72 -3.87 -7.60 -14.63
C VAL A 72 -4.40 -6.45 -13.77
N PHE A 73 -4.73 -6.72 -12.50
CA PHE A 73 -5.11 -5.68 -11.54
C PHE A 73 -3.95 -4.70 -11.31
N PHE A 74 -2.77 -5.22 -10.94
CA PHE A 74 -1.59 -4.37 -10.70
C PHE A 74 -1.07 -3.70 -11.97
N LEU A 75 -1.20 -4.35 -13.13
CA LEU A 75 -0.86 -3.75 -14.41
C LEU A 75 -1.76 -2.55 -14.71
N ALA A 76 -3.08 -2.69 -14.56
CA ALA A 76 -4.02 -1.60 -14.78
C ALA A 76 -3.79 -0.44 -13.79
N GLU A 77 -3.50 -0.74 -12.52
CA GLU A 77 -3.14 0.26 -11.52
C GLU A 77 -1.86 1.01 -11.91
N CYS A 78 -0.80 0.29 -12.28
CA CYS A 78 0.47 0.88 -12.72
C CYS A 78 0.26 1.89 -13.86
N LEU A 79 -0.56 1.51 -14.86
CA LEU A 79 -0.83 2.37 -16.02
C LEU A 79 -1.69 3.59 -15.70
N THR A 80 -2.46 3.59 -14.61
CA THR A 80 -3.48 4.64 -14.34
C THR A 80 -3.12 5.54 -13.15
N VAL A 81 -2.39 5.04 -12.15
CA VAL A 81 -2.19 5.73 -10.86
C VAL A 81 -1.51 7.09 -10.98
N VAL A 82 -0.56 7.26 -11.91
CA VAL A 82 0.08 8.55 -12.17
C VAL A 82 -0.92 9.57 -12.70
N TYR A 83 -1.85 9.14 -13.56
CA TYR A 83 -2.88 10.00 -14.12
C TYR A 83 -3.87 10.47 -13.05
N PHE A 84 -4.27 9.59 -12.12
CA PHE A 84 -5.08 10.00 -10.96
C PHE A 84 -4.34 11.00 -10.06
N GLY A 85 -3.05 10.75 -9.80
CA GLY A 85 -2.19 11.68 -9.07
C GLY A 85 -2.18 13.07 -9.69
N ARG A 86 -1.90 13.17 -11.00
CA ARG A 86 -1.90 14.44 -11.74
C ARG A 86 -3.27 15.07 -11.88
N ALA A 87 -4.30 14.27 -12.11
CA ALA A 87 -5.67 14.75 -12.14
C ALA A 87 -6.03 15.41 -10.81
N SER A 88 -5.56 14.88 -9.69
CA SER A 88 -5.81 15.48 -8.38
C SER A 88 -5.05 16.78 -8.15
N ASP A 89 -3.86 16.93 -8.75
CA ASP A 89 -3.10 18.19 -8.72
C ASP A 89 -3.76 19.28 -9.59
N LYS A 90 -4.48 18.90 -10.66
CA LYS A 90 -5.13 19.85 -11.59
C LYS A 90 -6.58 20.18 -11.23
N PHE A 91 -7.37 19.16 -10.90
CA PHE A 91 -8.82 19.28 -10.69
C PHE A 91 -9.22 19.40 -9.21
N GLY A 92 -8.28 19.17 -8.28
CA GLY A 92 -8.53 19.10 -6.84
C GLY A 92 -8.53 17.67 -6.31
N ARG A 93 -8.30 17.52 -4.99
CA ARG A 93 -8.21 16.22 -4.31
C ARG A 93 -9.58 15.57 -4.16
N ARG A 94 -10.60 16.35 -3.84
CA ARG A 94 -11.96 15.86 -3.52
C ARG A 94 -12.58 15.07 -4.68
N PRO A 95 -12.69 15.59 -5.93
CA PRO A 95 -13.36 14.85 -6.99
C PRO A 95 -12.65 13.53 -7.31
N VAL A 96 -11.32 13.55 -7.34
CA VAL A 96 -10.51 12.37 -7.68
C VAL A 96 -10.64 11.29 -6.60
N LEU A 97 -10.59 11.66 -5.32
CA LEU A 97 -10.78 10.72 -4.21
C LEU A 97 -12.16 10.07 -4.18
N LEU A 98 -13.20 10.73 -4.68
CA LEU A 98 -14.54 10.16 -4.76
C LEU A 98 -14.70 9.18 -5.93
N PHE A 99 -13.95 9.37 -7.03
CA PHE A 99 -14.01 8.46 -8.17
C PHE A 99 -13.48 7.06 -7.87
N GLY A 100 -12.47 6.92 -7.01
CA GLY A 100 -11.94 5.60 -6.64
C GLY A 100 -12.98 4.67 -5.97
N PRO A 101 -13.57 4.99 -4.80
CA PRO A 101 -14.46 4.08 -4.08
C PRO A 101 -15.73 3.72 -4.88
N ILE A 102 -16.28 4.64 -5.69
CA ILE A 102 -17.40 4.31 -6.57
C ILE A 102 -16.97 3.36 -7.69
N GLY A 103 -15.79 3.55 -8.27
CA GLY A 103 -15.21 2.64 -9.27
C GLY A 103 -14.95 1.25 -8.69
N LEU A 104 -14.39 1.17 -7.48
CA LEU A 104 -14.17 -0.09 -6.76
C LEU A 104 -15.48 -0.82 -6.46
N ALA A 105 -16.52 -0.09 -6.04
CA ALA A 105 -17.84 -0.66 -5.79
C ALA A 105 -18.44 -1.29 -7.06
N ILE A 106 -18.44 -0.53 -8.17
CA ILE A 106 -18.93 -1.01 -9.47
C ILE A 106 -18.13 -2.23 -9.93
N ALA A 107 -16.81 -2.18 -9.79
CA ALA A 107 -15.94 -3.30 -10.15
C ALA A 107 -16.28 -4.58 -9.37
N MET A 108 -16.52 -4.46 -8.07
CA MET A 108 -16.85 -5.60 -7.21
C MET A 108 -18.22 -6.19 -7.49
N PHE A 109 -19.24 -5.35 -7.72
CA PHE A 109 -20.54 -5.88 -8.14
C PHE A 109 -20.44 -6.60 -9.49
N GLY A 110 -19.74 -6.03 -10.47
CA GLY A 110 -19.53 -6.65 -11.78
C GLY A 110 -18.71 -7.95 -11.72
N PHE A 111 -17.65 -7.98 -10.92
CA PHE A 111 -16.82 -9.17 -10.73
C PHE A 111 -17.63 -10.32 -10.10
N GLY A 112 -18.41 -10.04 -9.06
CA GLY A 112 -19.27 -11.03 -8.41
C GLY A 112 -20.39 -11.60 -9.30
N LEU A 113 -20.85 -10.83 -10.28
CA LEU A 113 -21.87 -11.22 -11.27
C LEU A 113 -21.29 -11.87 -12.54
N SER A 114 -20.00 -12.17 -12.56
CA SER A 114 -19.34 -12.74 -13.74
C SER A 114 -19.46 -14.27 -13.78
N LYS A 115 -19.63 -14.83 -14.99
CA LYS A 115 -19.62 -16.30 -15.24
C LYS A 115 -18.51 -16.75 -16.19
N ARG A 116 -17.91 -15.80 -16.91
CA ARG A 116 -16.88 -16.06 -17.93
C ARG A 116 -15.55 -15.51 -17.47
N PHE A 117 -14.46 -16.22 -17.77
CA PHE A 117 -13.11 -15.82 -17.39
C PHE A 117 -12.77 -14.39 -17.84
N TRP A 118 -13.01 -14.04 -19.10
CA TRP A 118 -12.70 -12.71 -19.63
C TRP A 118 -13.50 -11.58 -18.97
N SER A 119 -14.70 -11.87 -18.45
CA SER A 119 -15.45 -10.90 -17.64
C SER A 119 -14.74 -10.60 -16.33
N LEU A 120 -14.18 -11.62 -15.67
CA LEU A 120 -13.36 -11.46 -14.46
C LEU A 120 -12.14 -10.57 -14.74
N VAL A 121 -11.46 -10.81 -15.86
CA VAL A 121 -10.31 -10.00 -16.30
C VAL A 121 -10.71 -8.53 -16.50
N VAL A 122 -11.80 -8.26 -17.22
CA VAL A 122 -12.27 -6.88 -17.47
C VAL A 122 -12.58 -6.16 -16.16
N TRP A 123 -13.34 -6.78 -15.26
CA TRP A 123 -13.68 -6.17 -13.98
C TRP A 123 -12.47 -5.98 -13.07
N ARG A 124 -11.45 -6.83 -13.19
CA ARG A 124 -10.17 -6.69 -12.48
C ARG A 124 -9.31 -5.56 -13.00
N CYS A 125 -9.20 -5.43 -14.32
CA CYS A 125 -8.57 -4.27 -14.93
C CYS A 125 -9.30 -2.97 -14.54
N PHE A 126 -10.64 -2.99 -14.56
CA PHE A 126 -11.45 -1.85 -14.14
C PHE A 126 -11.21 -1.51 -12.67
N GLN A 127 -11.19 -2.50 -11.77
CA GLN A 127 -10.86 -2.29 -10.36
C GLN A 127 -9.47 -1.67 -10.19
N GLY A 128 -8.45 -2.21 -10.86
CA GLY A 128 -7.08 -1.70 -10.80
C GLY A 128 -6.97 -0.26 -11.32
N ALA A 129 -7.70 0.05 -12.41
CA ALA A 129 -7.72 1.39 -12.99
C ALA A 129 -8.28 2.46 -12.03
N PHE A 130 -9.24 2.09 -11.17
CA PHE A 130 -9.82 2.98 -10.15
C PHE A 130 -9.11 2.87 -8.79
N ASN A 131 -8.05 2.08 -8.67
CA ASN A 131 -7.25 1.93 -7.45
C ASN A 131 -6.16 3.03 -7.31
N GLY A 132 -6.31 4.17 -7.98
CA GLY A 132 -5.33 5.27 -7.97
C GLY A 132 -5.36 6.17 -6.72
N ASN A 133 -6.30 5.92 -5.81
CA ASN A 133 -6.61 6.80 -4.69
C ASN A 133 -5.59 6.79 -3.55
N ILE A 134 -4.78 5.73 -3.41
CA ILE A 134 -3.73 5.66 -2.39
C ILE A 134 -2.81 6.88 -2.49
N GLY A 135 -2.36 7.20 -3.71
CA GLY A 135 -1.45 8.32 -3.96
C GLY A 135 -2.08 9.67 -3.65
N VAL A 136 -3.35 9.85 -4.00
CA VAL A 136 -4.08 11.11 -3.73
C VAL A 136 -4.38 11.27 -2.24
N SER A 137 -4.78 10.19 -1.55
CA SER A 137 -5.06 10.18 -0.12
C SER A 137 -3.82 10.56 0.70
N LYS A 138 -2.66 10.05 0.28
CA LYS A 138 -1.35 10.43 0.81
C LYS A 138 -1.05 11.92 0.67
N SER A 139 -1.42 12.54 -0.46
CA SER A 139 -1.30 13.99 -0.64
C SER A 139 -2.23 14.77 0.29
N VAL A 140 -3.49 14.33 0.44
CA VAL A 140 -4.41 14.98 1.39
C VAL A 140 -3.90 14.87 2.82
N MET A 141 -3.41 13.69 3.21
CA MET A 141 -2.80 13.47 4.52
C MET A 141 -1.61 14.40 4.77
N ALA A 142 -0.75 14.60 3.77
CA ALA A 142 0.33 15.57 3.84
C ALA A 142 -0.19 16.99 4.06
N GLU A 143 -1.20 17.41 3.29
CA GLU A 143 -1.77 18.76 3.30
C GLU A 143 -2.52 19.09 4.61
N ILE A 144 -3.11 18.11 5.30
CA ILE A 144 -3.79 18.31 6.60
C ILE A 144 -2.87 18.08 7.81
N SER A 145 -1.63 17.63 7.58
CA SER A 145 -0.65 17.33 8.63
C SER A 145 0.39 18.43 8.79
N ASP A 146 1.05 18.45 9.94
CA ASP A 146 2.23 19.27 10.21
C ASP A 146 3.32 18.47 10.94
N SER A 147 4.46 19.11 11.24
CA SER A 147 5.59 18.44 11.90
C SER A 147 5.25 17.83 13.27
N THR A 148 4.17 18.26 13.92
CA THR A 148 3.76 17.75 15.24
C THR A 148 2.97 16.45 15.14
N ASN A 149 2.24 16.21 14.04
CA ASN A 149 1.29 15.11 13.90
C ASN A 149 1.51 14.22 12.65
N VAL A 150 2.45 14.57 11.77
CA VAL A 150 2.75 13.84 10.53
C VAL A 150 3.09 12.36 10.74
N ALA A 151 3.83 12.05 11.81
CA ALA A 151 4.20 10.67 12.14
C ALA A 151 2.98 9.83 12.57
N GLU A 152 2.01 10.45 13.24
CA GLU A 152 0.77 9.78 13.66
C GLU A 152 -0.11 9.49 12.44
N ILE A 153 -0.34 10.50 11.57
CA ILE A 153 -1.15 10.32 10.36
C ILE A 153 -0.54 9.24 9.45
N TYR A 154 0.77 9.28 9.19
CA TYR A 154 1.38 8.28 8.30
C TYR A 154 1.48 6.88 8.90
N SER A 155 1.37 6.73 10.22
CA SER A 155 1.26 5.40 10.85
C SER A 155 -0.10 4.73 10.58
N LEU A 156 -1.14 5.53 10.26
CA LEU A 156 -2.49 5.01 9.95
C LEU A 156 -2.55 4.36 8.56
N LEU A 157 -1.69 4.79 7.62
CA LEU A 157 -1.60 4.22 6.26
C LEU A 157 -1.32 2.71 6.26
N PRO A 158 -0.17 2.23 6.80
CA PRO A 158 0.12 0.79 6.82
C PRO A 158 -0.83 0.02 7.75
N PHE A 159 -1.38 0.67 8.78
CA PHE A 159 -2.37 0.06 9.66
C PHE A 159 -3.67 -0.30 8.91
N MET A 160 -4.20 0.60 8.07
CA MET A 160 -5.37 0.32 7.25
C MET A 160 -5.13 -0.82 6.26
N TRP A 161 -3.95 -0.86 5.65
CA TRP A 161 -3.55 -1.96 4.78
C TRP A 161 -3.54 -3.30 5.54
N ALA A 162 -2.92 -3.33 6.73
CA ALA A 162 -2.82 -4.54 7.55
C ALA A 162 -4.18 -5.08 8.04
N ILE A 163 -5.13 -4.20 8.38
CA ILE A 163 -6.50 -4.64 8.69
C ILE A 163 -7.19 -5.13 7.41
N GLY A 164 -7.07 -4.40 6.31
CA GLY A 164 -7.70 -4.78 5.05
C GLY A 164 -7.25 -6.14 4.52
N THR A 165 -5.96 -6.46 4.66
CA THR A 165 -5.40 -7.79 4.30
C THR A 165 -5.91 -8.92 5.18
N SER A 166 -6.41 -8.62 6.38
CA SER A 166 -7.05 -9.60 7.26
C SER A 166 -8.54 -9.72 6.97
N VAL A 167 -9.24 -8.58 6.88
CA VAL A 167 -10.70 -8.51 6.71
C VAL A 167 -11.15 -8.98 5.34
N GLY A 168 -10.42 -8.64 4.27
CA GLY A 168 -10.76 -9.05 2.90
C GLY A 168 -10.87 -10.57 2.75
N PRO A 169 -9.79 -11.34 2.95
CA PRO A 169 -9.84 -12.80 2.90
C PRO A 169 -10.82 -13.42 3.90
N PHE A 170 -11.02 -12.81 5.07
CA PHE A 170 -12.03 -13.28 6.02
C PHE A 170 -13.45 -13.21 5.43
N ILE A 171 -13.82 -12.07 4.82
CA ILE A 171 -15.10 -11.90 4.11
C ILE A 171 -15.20 -12.90 2.96
N GLY A 172 -14.15 -13.00 2.14
CA GLY A 172 -14.09 -13.89 0.99
C GLY A 172 -14.32 -15.36 1.35
N GLY A 173 -13.58 -15.85 2.35
CA GLY A 173 -13.64 -17.25 2.78
C GLY A 173 -14.91 -17.58 3.55
N SER A 174 -15.51 -16.61 4.25
CA SER A 174 -16.72 -16.84 5.05
C SER A 174 -18.01 -16.78 4.22
N LEU A 175 -18.04 -15.94 3.18
CA LEU A 175 -19.26 -15.67 2.41
C LEU A 175 -19.27 -16.31 1.02
N ALA A 176 -18.17 -16.89 0.53
CA ALA A 176 -18.18 -17.64 -0.73
C ALA A 176 -19.10 -18.87 -0.65
N ASN A 177 -19.75 -19.19 -1.77
CA ASN A 177 -20.73 -20.28 -1.88
C ASN A 177 -21.83 -20.21 -0.80
N PRO A 178 -22.52 -19.07 -0.63
CA PRO A 178 -23.46 -18.87 0.46
C PRO A 178 -24.63 -19.86 0.41
N ALA A 179 -25.07 -20.26 -0.78
CA ALA A 179 -26.16 -21.23 -0.94
C ALA A 179 -25.81 -22.62 -0.38
N LYS A 180 -24.55 -23.05 -0.51
CA LYS A 180 -24.08 -24.33 0.07
C LYS A 180 -23.83 -24.22 1.57
N ARG A 181 -23.36 -23.05 2.02
CA ARG A 181 -22.95 -22.83 3.41
C ARG A 181 -24.11 -22.51 4.35
N PHE A 182 -25.12 -21.81 3.85
CA PHE A 182 -26.31 -21.40 4.60
C PHE A 182 -27.58 -21.83 3.85
N PRO A 183 -27.85 -23.14 3.75
CA PRO A 183 -28.93 -23.68 2.92
C PRO A 183 -30.32 -23.17 3.32
N ASP A 184 -30.57 -22.99 4.61
CA ASP A 184 -31.91 -22.63 5.12
C ASP A 184 -32.30 -21.16 4.93
N SER A 185 -31.31 -20.28 4.78
CA SER A 185 -31.50 -18.83 4.66
C SER A 185 -31.08 -18.30 3.28
N LEU A 186 -29.78 -18.24 3.02
CA LEU A 186 -29.22 -17.69 1.77
C LEU A 186 -29.34 -18.66 0.59
N GLY A 187 -29.48 -19.96 0.85
CA GLY A 187 -29.72 -20.99 -0.17
C GLY A 187 -31.06 -20.91 -0.88
N LYS A 188 -31.98 -20.04 -0.45
CA LYS A 188 -33.26 -19.78 -1.11
C LYS A 188 -33.22 -18.63 -2.12
N ILE A 189 -32.13 -17.85 -2.13
CA ILE A 189 -32.01 -16.66 -2.98
C ILE A 189 -31.45 -17.08 -4.34
N ALA A 190 -32.28 -17.02 -5.39
CA ALA A 190 -31.90 -17.42 -6.76
C ALA A 190 -30.60 -16.78 -7.24
N LEU A 191 -30.41 -15.48 -6.98
CA LEU A 191 -29.19 -14.75 -7.33
C LEU A 191 -27.93 -15.36 -6.69
N LEU A 192 -28.00 -15.80 -5.43
CA LEU A 192 -26.86 -16.35 -4.70
C LEU A 192 -26.56 -17.81 -5.06
N ILE A 193 -27.54 -18.52 -5.61
CA ILE A 193 -27.36 -19.85 -6.20
C ILE A 193 -26.67 -19.71 -7.56
N GLU A 194 -27.15 -18.78 -8.39
CA GLU A 194 -26.62 -18.53 -9.74
C GLU A 194 -25.23 -17.89 -9.73
N TYR A 195 -24.95 -17.03 -8.74
CA TYR A 195 -23.69 -16.32 -8.57
C TYR A 195 -23.09 -16.60 -7.17
N PRO A 196 -22.39 -17.74 -6.99
CA PRO A 196 -21.89 -18.18 -5.68
C PRO A 196 -20.81 -17.27 -5.07
N TYR A 197 -20.22 -16.38 -5.87
CA TYR A 197 -19.19 -15.42 -5.43
C TYR A 197 -19.72 -13.98 -5.34
N PHE A 198 -21.01 -13.75 -5.63
CA PHE A 198 -21.57 -12.41 -5.58
C PHE A 198 -21.59 -11.84 -4.17
N LEU A 199 -21.98 -12.61 -3.15
CA LEU A 199 -22.09 -12.13 -1.78
C LEU A 199 -20.77 -11.57 -1.19
N PRO A 200 -19.62 -12.28 -1.24
CA PRO A 200 -18.36 -11.71 -0.73
C PRO A 200 -17.96 -10.45 -1.51
N CYS A 201 -18.11 -10.44 -2.82
CA CYS A 201 -17.82 -9.27 -3.65
C CYS A 201 -18.75 -8.09 -3.36
N ALA A 202 -20.06 -8.33 -3.24
CA ALA A 202 -21.06 -7.33 -2.92
C ALA A 202 -20.84 -6.72 -1.53
N THR A 203 -20.38 -7.52 -0.55
CA THR A 203 -20.03 -7.03 0.78
C THR A 203 -18.85 -6.07 0.74
N ALA A 204 -17.79 -6.42 0.02
CA ALA A 204 -16.64 -5.54 -0.18
C ALA A 204 -16.99 -4.29 -1.00
N GLY A 205 -17.81 -4.45 -2.06
CA GLY A 205 -18.30 -3.35 -2.88
C GLY A 205 -19.23 -2.39 -2.11
N ALA A 206 -20.07 -2.90 -1.23
CA ALA A 206 -20.92 -2.10 -0.36
C ALA A 206 -20.11 -1.28 0.65
N LEU A 207 -19.01 -1.82 1.18
CA LEU A 207 -18.06 -1.06 2.01
C LEU A 207 -17.45 0.11 1.22
N ALA A 208 -17.02 -0.12 -0.02
CA ALA A 208 -16.50 0.94 -0.89
C ALA A 208 -17.57 1.98 -1.22
N LEU A 209 -18.80 1.55 -1.52
CA LEU A 209 -19.93 2.45 -1.77
C LEU A 209 -20.28 3.28 -0.53
N PHE A 210 -20.24 2.69 0.66
CA PHE A 210 -20.41 3.40 1.92
C PHE A 210 -19.31 4.45 2.12
N ALA A 211 -18.05 4.11 1.84
CA ALA A 211 -16.94 5.07 1.86
C ALA A 211 -17.16 6.23 0.88
N PHE A 212 -17.67 5.94 -0.32
CA PHE A 212 -18.05 6.97 -1.30
C PHE A 212 -19.15 7.89 -0.77
N VAL A 213 -20.25 7.35 -0.23
CA VAL A 213 -21.38 8.15 0.28
C VAL A 213 -20.92 9.09 1.39
N ILE A 214 -20.20 8.55 2.38
CA ILE A 214 -19.68 9.34 3.50
C ILE A 214 -18.66 10.38 3.01
N GLY A 215 -17.79 10.01 2.07
CA GLY A 215 -16.86 10.95 1.43
C GLY A 215 -17.57 12.04 0.64
N PHE A 216 -18.64 11.71 -0.09
CA PHE A 216 -19.35 12.66 -0.94
C PHE A 216 -19.91 13.83 -0.13
N PHE A 217 -20.50 13.53 1.04
CA PHE A 217 -21.05 14.53 1.94
C PHE A 217 -20.01 15.20 2.85
N GLY A 218 -18.97 14.47 3.28
CA GLY A 218 -18.06 14.95 4.32
C GLY A 218 -16.68 15.43 3.85
N LEU A 219 -16.19 14.97 2.69
CA LEU A 219 -14.83 15.27 2.24
C LEU A 219 -14.74 16.71 1.73
N LYS A 220 -13.79 17.47 2.28
CA LYS A 220 -13.48 18.85 1.87
C LYS A 220 -12.28 18.86 0.95
N GLU A 221 -12.22 19.88 0.08
CA GLU A 221 -11.07 20.13 -0.77
C GLU A 221 -9.86 20.58 0.08
N THR A 222 -8.67 20.06 -0.22
CA THR A 222 -7.44 20.37 0.50
C THR A 222 -6.34 20.94 -0.38
N LEU A 223 -6.45 20.80 -1.71
CA LEU A 223 -5.46 21.35 -2.63
C LEU A 223 -5.37 22.87 -2.41
N PRO A 224 -4.20 23.43 -2.03
CA PRO A 224 -4.08 24.84 -1.67
C PRO A 224 -4.56 25.82 -2.74
N SER A 225 -4.22 25.55 -4.01
CA SER A 225 -4.67 26.33 -5.17
C SER A 225 -6.19 26.30 -5.34
N ALA A 226 -6.80 25.12 -5.30
CA ALA A 226 -8.25 24.98 -5.42
C ALA A 226 -9.00 25.65 -4.26
N VAL A 227 -8.49 25.55 -3.03
CA VAL A 227 -9.05 26.23 -1.86
C VAL A 227 -8.93 27.76 -2.00
N ALA A 228 -7.77 28.26 -2.46
CA ALA A 228 -7.58 29.68 -2.72
C ALA A 228 -8.55 30.19 -3.79
N ARG A 229 -8.77 29.42 -4.88
CA ARG A 229 -9.75 29.74 -5.92
C ARG A 229 -11.18 29.80 -5.38
N GLN A 230 -11.58 28.83 -4.54
CA GLN A 230 -12.89 28.82 -3.91
C GLN A 230 -13.10 30.01 -2.96
N ARG A 231 -12.06 30.42 -2.22
CA ARG A 231 -12.11 31.62 -1.37
C ARG A 231 -12.26 32.89 -2.21
N LYS A 232 -11.42 33.08 -3.25
CA LYS A 232 -11.51 34.23 -4.16
C LYS A 232 -12.89 34.35 -4.82
N ALA A 233 -13.45 33.23 -5.30
CA ALA A 233 -14.78 33.22 -5.91
C ALA A 233 -15.90 33.60 -4.93
N LYS A 234 -15.83 33.13 -3.67
CA LYS A 234 -16.77 33.54 -2.62
C LYS A 234 -16.67 35.03 -2.29
N THR A 235 -15.46 35.55 -2.13
CA THR A 235 -15.24 36.97 -1.84
C THR A 235 -15.72 37.86 -3.00
N ALA A 236 -15.44 37.47 -4.25
CA ALA A 236 -15.93 38.20 -5.44
C ALA A 236 -17.46 38.24 -5.53
N THR A 237 -18.16 37.22 -5.00
CA THR A 237 -19.63 37.17 -4.97
C THR A 237 -20.20 38.01 -3.80
N GLU A 238 -19.41 38.27 -2.74
CA GLU A 238 -19.82 39.09 -1.58
C GLU A 238 -19.48 40.58 -1.73
N THR A 239 -18.60 40.97 -2.66
CA THR A 239 -18.20 42.37 -2.92
C THR A 239 -18.64 42.89 -4.29
N GLU A 240 -19.92 42.75 -4.67
CA GLU A 240 -20.51 43.72 -5.60
C GLU A 240 -21.14 44.86 -4.78
N PRO A 241 -20.48 46.02 -4.61
CA PRO A 241 -21.20 47.21 -4.18
C PRO A 241 -22.08 47.63 -5.35
N LEU A 242 -23.38 47.74 -5.13
CA LEU A 242 -24.35 48.25 -6.11
C LEU A 242 -24.04 49.70 -6.58
N LEU A 243 -23.03 50.35 -5.98
CA LEU A 243 -22.49 51.65 -6.33
C LEU A 243 -20.98 51.68 -6.03
N ALA A 244 -20.14 51.47 -7.03
CA ALA A 244 -18.72 51.76 -6.92
C ALA A 244 -18.32 52.71 -8.05
N ASP A 245 -18.19 53.98 -7.68
CA ASP A 245 -17.56 55.02 -8.49
C ASP A 245 -16.18 54.55 -8.96
N SER A 246 -15.91 54.84 -10.23
CA SER A 246 -14.65 54.63 -10.92
C SER A 246 -13.50 55.33 -10.20
N THR A 247 -12.84 54.62 -9.29
CA THR A 247 -11.48 54.96 -8.84
C THR A 247 -10.56 53.81 -9.18
N PHE A 248 -9.52 54.16 -9.91
CA PHE A 248 -8.48 53.31 -10.47
C PHE A 248 -7.71 52.62 -9.33
N THR A 249 -8.20 51.49 -8.83
CA THR A 249 -7.39 50.58 -8.00
C THR A 249 -6.66 49.62 -8.93
N ALA A 250 -5.33 49.68 -8.90
CA ALA A 250 -4.44 48.81 -9.64
C ALA A 250 -4.94 47.35 -9.58
N SER A 251 -5.14 46.75 -10.76
CA SER A 251 -5.39 45.32 -10.89
C SER A 251 -4.34 44.57 -10.06
N PRO A 252 -4.72 43.74 -9.09
CA PRO A 252 -3.75 42.89 -8.43
C PRO A 252 -3.20 41.97 -9.50
N VAL A 253 -1.88 41.99 -9.68
CA VAL A 253 -1.14 41.13 -10.60
C VAL A 253 -1.71 39.72 -10.47
N ASP A 254 -2.29 39.21 -11.55
CA ASP A 254 -2.61 37.80 -11.68
C ASP A 254 -1.29 37.05 -11.46
N GLU A 255 -1.10 36.48 -10.27
CA GLU A 255 -0.14 35.40 -10.08
C GLU A 255 -0.64 34.26 -10.96
N GLU A 256 -0.20 34.28 -12.22
CA GLU A 256 -0.46 33.25 -13.22
C GLU A 256 -0.07 31.92 -12.59
N GLU A 257 -1.08 31.12 -12.31
CA GLU A 257 -0.96 29.87 -11.56
C GLU A 257 0.00 28.97 -12.32
N ALA A 258 1.22 28.79 -11.79
CA ALA A 258 2.26 28.07 -12.50
C ALA A 258 1.73 26.69 -12.94
N PRO A 259 1.68 26.40 -14.25
CA PRO A 259 1.05 25.20 -14.75
C PRO A 259 1.69 23.96 -14.12
N VAL A 260 0.86 22.95 -13.80
CA VAL A 260 1.36 21.70 -13.20
C VAL A 260 2.48 21.15 -14.09
N PRO A 261 3.73 21.07 -13.59
CA PRO A 261 4.88 20.79 -14.43
C PRO A 261 4.74 19.43 -15.11
N PRO A 262 5.23 19.27 -16.35
CA PRO A 262 5.21 17.98 -17.04
C PRO A 262 5.94 16.91 -16.24
N LEU A 263 5.59 15.64 -16.43
CA LEU A 263 6.14 14.52 -15.63
C LEU A 263 7.67 14.48 -15.64
N ARG A 264 8.30 14.82 -16.76
CA ARG A 264 9.76 14.87 -16.90
C ARG A 264 10.43 15.80 -15.90
N ASP A 265 9.76 16.88 -15.51
CA ASP A 265 10.29 17.89 -14.59
C ASP A 265 10.17 17.45 -13.13
N LEU A 266 9.41 16.39 -12.83
CA LEU A 266 9.37 15.76 -11.50
C LEU A 266 10.57 14.86 -11.24
N PHE A 267 11.35 14.48 -12.26
CA PHE A 267 12.54 13.64 -12.12
C PHE A 267 13.76 14.42 -11.63
N ILE A 268 13.58 15.11 -10.50
CA ILE A 268 14.66 15.76 -9.78
C ILE A 268 15.39 14.77 -8.86
N LYS A 269 16.66 15.05 -8.54
CA LYS A 269 17.50 14.17 -7.71
C LYS A 269 16.82 13.70 -6.41
N PRO A 270 16.17 14.56 -5.60
CA PRO A 270 15.49 14.14 -4.37
C PRO A 270 14.36 13.14 -4.60
N VAL A 271 13.58 13.33 -5.67
CA VAL A 271 12.47 12.44 -6.04
C VAL A 271 13.04 11.11 -6.52
N ILE A 272 14.04 11.11 -7.41
CA ILE A 272 14.67 9.88 -7.92
C ILE A 272 15.27 9.03 -6.79
N ILE A 273 15.96 9.65 -5.83
CA ILE A 273 16.55 8.93 -4.68
C ILE A 273 15.44 8.31 -3.83
N SER A 274 14.36 9.06 -3.57
CA SER A 274 13.23 8.58 -2.77
C SER A 274 12.46 7.45 -3.48
N LEU A 275 12.22 7.58 -4.78
CA LEU A 275 11.56 6.57 -5.61
C LEU A 275 12.41 5.29 -5.73
N THR A 276 13.71 5.41 -5.95
CA THR A 276 14.63 4.26 -5.99
C THR A 276 14.61 3.50 -4.66
N SER A 277 14.70 4.23 -3.56
CA SER A 277 14.64 3.67 -2.20
C SER A 277 13.30 2.96 -1.94
N HIS A 278 12.19 3.56 -2.38
CA HIS A 278 10.85 2.98 -2.29
C HIS A 278 10.72 1.70 -3.14
N ALA A 279 11.26 1.69 -4.35
CA ALA A 279 11.27 0.53 -5.24
C ALA A 279 11.99 -0.65 -4.57
N LEU A 280 13.19 -0.41 -4.05
CA LEU A 280 13.99 -1.45 -3.39
C LEU A 280 13.30 -2.01 -2.15
N LEU A 281 12.65 -1.14 -1.36
CA LEU A 281 11.87 -1.56 -0.20
C LEU A 281 10.70 -2.45 -0.61
N CYS A 282 9.88 -2.02 -1.58
CA CYS A 282 8.75 -2.81 -2.07
C CYS A 282 9.24 -4.15 -2.65
N PHE A 283 10.36 -4.16 -3.35
CA PHE A 283 10.90 -5.38 -3.97
C PHE A 283 11.29 -6.41 -2.90
N CYS A 284 12.04 -5.96 -1.89
CA CYS A 284 12.47 -6.82 -0.80
C CYS A 284 11.27 -7.30 0.03
N GLU A 285 10.30 -6.44 0.32
CA GLU A 285 9.13 -6.81 1.11
C GLU A 285 8.25 -7.84 0.38
N SER A 286 7.89 -7.59 -0.88
CA SER A 286 7.08 -8.54 -1.66
C SER A 286 7.80 -9.87 -1.89
N SER A 287 9.13 -9.85 -2.03
CA SER A 287 9.93 -11.07 -2.09
C SER A 287 9.87 -11.84 -0.77
N TYR A 288 9.99 -11.15 0.36
CA TYR A 288 9.93 -11.77 1.68
C TYR A 288 8.55 -12.38 1.97
N GLU A 289 7.47 -11.68 1.62
CA GLU A 289 6.09 -12.11 1.83
C GLU A 289 5.77 -13.42 1.11
N VAL A 290 6.26 -13.60 -0.12
CA VAL A 290 6.04 -14.81 -0.93
C VAL A 290 6.97 -15.95 -0.52
N LEU A 291 8.22 -15.64 -0.18
CA LEU A 291 9.20 -16.66 0.19
C LEU A 291 8.92 -17.30 1.56
N MET A 292 8.41 -16.53 2.53
CA MET A 292 8.18 -17.04 3.88
C MET A 292 7.29 -18.31 3.90
N PRO A 293 6.04 -18.30 3.42
CA PRO A 293 5.21 -19.50 3.41
C PRO A 293 5.77 -20.59 2.48
N LEU A 294 6.39 -20.22 1.35
CA LEU A 294 6.96 -21.15 0.39
C LEU A 294 8.11 -21.97 1.01
N ILE A 295 9.05 -21.33 1.68
CA ILE A 295 10.19 -21.98 2.35
C ILE A 295 9.69 -22.80 3.54
N TYR A 296 8.75 -22.27 4.31
CA TYR A 296 8.22 -22.99 5.46
C TYR A 296 7.50 -24.29 5.04
N ALA A 297 6.80 -24.30 3.91
CA ALA A 297 6.15 -25.48 3.36
C ALA A 297 7.11 -26.45 2.64
N THR A 298 8.20 -25.94 2.05
CA THR A 298 9.15 -26.76 1.29
C THR A 298 9.77 -27.83 2.18
N PRO A 299 9.87 -29.10 1.73
CA PRO A 299 10.50 -30.18 2.50
C PRO A 299 11.94 -29.90 2.95
N ILE A 300 12.35 -30.48 4.08
CA ILE A 300 13.66 -30.21 4.72
C ILE A 300 14.84 -30.65 3.82
N ASP A 301 14.69 -31.79 3.14
CA ASP A 301 15.65 -32.35 2.20
C ASP A 301 15.90 -31.41 1.01
N THR A 302 14.83 -30.83 0.45
CA THR A 302 14.92 -29.94 -0.72
C THR A 302 15.22 -28.48 -0.35
N GLY A 303 15.14 -28.12 0.92
CA GLY A 303 15.71 -26.87 1.44
C GLY A 303 14.74 -25.92 2.14
N GLY A 304 13.64 -26.43 2.68
CA GLY A 304 12.72 -25.69 3.54
C GLY A 304 12.61 -26.24 4.96
N LEU A 305 11.45 -26.06 5.59
CA LEU A 305 11.17 -26.51 6.96
C LEU A 305 10.17 -27.66 7.06
N GLY A 306 9.47 -28.01 5.98
CA GLY A 306 8.46 -29.07 5.93
C GLY A 306 7.28 -28.87 6.88
N LEU A 307 6.93 -27.63 7.21
CA LEU A 307 5.83 -27.30 8.11
C LEU A 307 4.47 -27.54 7.44
N SER A 308 3.51 -28.05 8.20
CA SER A 308 2.15 -28.23 7.69
C SER A 308 1.48 -26.86 7.42
N PRO A 309 0.52 -26.78 6.48
CA PRO A 309 -0.21 -25.54 6.18
C PRO A 309 -0.87 -24.89 7.42
N LEU A 310 -1.39 -25.70 8.36
CA LEU A 310 -2.02 -25.18 9.58
C LEU A 310 -1.01 -24.47 10.50
N TYR A 311 0.20 -25.01 10.63
CA TYR A 311 1.27 -24.37 11.41
C TYR A 311 1.74 -23.07 10.77
N ILE A 312 1.90 -23.06 9.45
CA ILE A 312 2.25 -21.84 8.68
C ILE A 312 1.16 -20.78 8.88
N GLY A 313 -0.12 -21.15 8.75
CA GLY A 313 -1.24 -20.24 8.97
C GLY A 313 -1.25 -19.63 10.38
N ARG A 314 -0.95 -20.42 11.42
CA ARG A 314 -0.82 -19.92 12.79
C ARG A 314 0.33 -18.92 12.96
N ILE A 315 1.50 -19.21 12.38
CA ILE A 315 2.65 -18.30 12.40
C ILE A 315 2.28 -16.98 11.72
N MET A 316 1.71 -17.02 10.52
CA MET A 316 1.30 -15.84 9.77
C MET A 316 0.25 -15.01 10.53
N ALA A 317 -0.70 -15.66 11.20
CA ALA A 317 -1.69 -14.99 12.03
C ALA A 317 -1.05 -14.23 13.20
N VAL A 318 -0.11 -14.86 13.92
CA VAL A 318 0.63 -14.20 15.02
C VAL A 318 1.45 -13.02 14.50
N LEU A 319 2.18 -13.19 13.39
CA LEU A 319 2.96 -12.12 12.77
C LEU A 319 2.07 -10.97 12.28
N GLY A 320 0.90 -11.26 11.74
CA GLY A 320 -0.09 -10.26 11.34
C GLY A 320 -0.59 -9.42 12.52
N LEU A 321 -0.93 -10.06 13.63
CA LEU A 321 -1.33 -9.37 14.87
C LEU A 321 -0.20 -8.49 15.43
N LEU A 322 1.04 -9.01 15.41
CA LEU A 322 2.22 -8.28 15.85
C LEU A 322 2.52 -7.08 14.94
N ASN A 323 2.34 -7.23 13.63
CA ASN A 323 2.44 -6.11 12.67
C ASN A 323 1.42 -5.02 13.01
N ILE A 324 0.14 -5.38 13.18
CA ILE A 324 -0.93 -4.43 13.56
C ILE A 324 -0.58 -3.70 14.86
N PHE A 325 -0.15 -4.42 15.89
CA PHE A 325 0.27 -3.85 17.17
C PHE A 325 1.43 -2.87 17.01
N THR A 326 2.44 -3.24 16.21
CA THR A 326 3.62 -2.40 15.96
C THR A 326 3.23 -1.11 15.24
N GLN A 327 2.38 -1.21 14.22
CA GLN A 327 1.92 -0.05 13.46
C GLN A 327 1.14 0.95 14.34
N LEU A 328 0.24 0.44 15.18
CA LEU A 328 -0.60 1.29 16.03
C LEU A 328 0.16 1.95 17.19
N PHE A 329 0.99 1.19 17.89
CA PHE A 329 1.52 1.63 19.18
C PHE A 329 2.99 2.01 19.14
N LEU A 330 3.78 1.44 18.22
CA LEU A 330 5.23 1.62 18.21
C LEU A 330 5.69 2.54 17.09
N SER A 331 5.16 2.43 15.87
CA SER A 331 5.67 3.14 14.69
C SER A 331 5.86 4.64 14.92
N ALA A 332 4.83 5.37 15.37
CA ALA A 332 4.94 6.81 15.60
C ALA A 332 5.92 7.19 16.72
N ARG A 333 6.09 6.33 17.74
CA ARG A 333 7.06 6.55 18.83
C ARG A 333 8.48 6.33 18.34
N VAL A 334 8.71 5.23 17.63
CA VAL A 334 10.01 4.85 17.08
C VAL A 334 10.47 5.87 16.03
N ILE A 335 9.57 6.33 15.14
CA ILE A 335 9.88 7.36 14.13
C ILE A 335 10.28 8.68 14.78
N ARG A 336 9.58 9.12 15.82
CA ARG A 336 9.94 10.36 16.55
C ARG A 336 11.27 10.23 17.30
N TYR A 337 11.56 9.06 17.86
CA TYR A 337 12.77 8.85 18.67
C TYR A 337 14.04 8.64 17.83
N LEU A 338 13.99 7.75 16.84
CA LEU A 338 15.16 7.38 16.02
C LEU A 338 15.32 8.25 14.76
N GLY A 339 14.25 8.91 14.34
CA GLY A 339 14.16 9.62 13.07
C GLY A 339 13.94 8.68 11.87
N PRO A 340 13.31 9.17 10.79
CA PRO A 340 12.93 8.35 9.64
C PRO A 340 14.13 7.78 8.88
N ARG A 341 15.25 8.52 8.79
CA ARG A 341 16.46 8.08 8.08
C ARG A 341 17.15 6.91 8.76
N THR A 342 17.28 6.95 10.09
CA THR A 342 17.91 5.87 10.87
C THR A 342 17.12 4.58 10.73
N ILE A 343 15.79 4.64 10.88
CA ILE A 343 14.90 3.49 10.69
C ILE A 343 15.09 2.89 9.31
N PHE A 344 15.14 3.73 8.28
CA PHE A 344 15.28 3.27 6.91
C PHE A 344 16.62 2.55 6.65
N ILE A 345 17.72 3.05 7.22
CA ILE A 345 19.04 2.41 7.17
C ILE A 345 19.03 1.07 7.92
N THR A 346 18.51 1.06 9.15
CA THR A 346 18.45 -0.16 9.97
C THR A 346 17.54 -1.21 9.34
N ALA A 347 16.42 -0.81 8.74
CA ALA A 347 15.48 -1.71 8.08
C ALA A 347 16.11 -2.49 6.91
N PHE A 348 16.92 -1.84 6.07
CA PHE A 348 17.62 -2.55 5.00
C PHE A 348 18.68 -3.53 5.52
N ALA A 349 19.37 -3.20 6.61
CA ALA A 349 20.27 -4.15 7.26
C ALA A 349 19.51 -5.35 7.83
N CYS A 350 18.37 -5.11 8.48
CA CYS A 350 17.45 -6.13 8.96
C CYS A 350 16.88 -7.02 7.83
N MET A 351 16.55 -6.44 6.67
CA MET A 351 16.10 -7.18 5.50
C MET A 351 17.20 -8.08 4.91
N ALA A 352 18.42 -7.56 4.79
CA ALA A 352 19.57 -8.35 4.33
C ALA A 352 19.80 -9.56 5.25
N TYR A 353 19.79 -9.33 6.58
CA TYR A 353 19.83 -10.41 7.56
C TYR A 353 18.66 -11.39 7.39
N SER A 354 17.43 -10.89 7.23
CA SER A 354 16.22 -11.73 7.09
C SER A 354 16.31 -12.69 5.91
N PHE A 355 16.89 -12.26 4.78
CA PHE A 355 17.13 -13.15 3.65
C PHE A 355 18.22 -14.19 3.94
N LEU A 356 19.35 -13.77 4.54
CA LEU A 356 20.42 -14.70 4.95
C LEU A 356 19.96 -15.69 6.01
N ALA A 357 19.01 -15.30 6.87
CA ALA A 357 18.41 -16.16 7.87
C ALA A 357 17.72 -17.37 7.23
N TYR A 358 17.16 -17.26 6.01
CA TYR A 358 16.64 -18.44 5.30
C TYR A 358 17.73 -19.46 4.96
N SER A 359 18.94 -19.01 4.61
CA SER A 359 20.09 -19.91 4.44
C SER A 359 20.47 -20.61 5.74
N LEU A 360 20.44 -19.88 6.87
CA LEU A 360 20.72 -20.45 8.19
C LEU A 360 19.64 -21.47 8.62
N LEU A 361 18.37 -21.16 8.36
CA LEU A 361 17.25 -22.06 8.61
C LEU A 361 17.41 -23.36 7.82
N ASN A 362 17.73 -23.26 6.53
CA ASN A 362 18.00 -24.41 5.66
C ASN A 362 19.15 -25.27 6.23
N PHE A 363 20.26 -24.64 6.62
CA PHE A 363 21.42 -25.33 7.18
C PHE A 363 21.09 -26.09 8.47
N PHE A 364 20.46 -25.45 9.45
CA PHE A 364 20.12 -26.09 10.73
C PHE A 364 19.05 -27.16 10.57
N ALA A 365 18.01 -26.90 9.76
CA ALA A 365 16.95 -27.88 9.51
C ALA A 365 17.49 -29.14 8.84
N ARG A 366 18.36 -29.02 7.83
CA ARG A 366 19.02 -30.15 7.17
C ARG A 366 19.94 -30.92 8.11
N ARG A 367 20.72 -30.21 8.93
CA ARG A 367 21.63 -30.83 9.91
C ARG A 367 20.87 -31.69 10.92
N ALA A 368 19.73 -31.20 11.41
CA ALA A 368 18.94 -31.90 12.43
C ALA A 368 17.90 -32.88 11.85
N GLY A 369 17.56 -32.76 10.56
CA GLY A 369 16.46 -33.49 9.92
C GLY A 369 15.06 -33.08 10.43
N ARG A 370 14.96 -32.02 11.23
CA ARG A 370 13.74 -31.51 11.86
C ARG A 370 13.92 -30.05 12.27
N VAL A 371 12.81 -29.40 12.63
CA VAL A 371 12.84 -28.09 13.28
C VAL A 371 13.28 -28.28 14.74
N ASP A 372 14.53 -27.92 15.04
CA ASP A 372 15.13 -27.99 16.37
C ASP A 372 15.26 -26.60 17.03
N GLY A 373 15.89 -26.52 18.21
CA GLY A 373 16.04 -25.26 18.94
C GLY A 373 16.83 -24.19 18.18
N TRP A 374 17.77 -24.57 17.32
CA TRP A 374 18.54 -23.62 16.50
C TRP A 374 17.70 -23.03 15.38
N VAL A 375 16.89 -23.85 14.71
CA VAL A 375 15.92 -23.36 13.71
C VAL A 375 14.95 -22.37 14.37
N VAL A 376 14.43 -22.69 15.55
CA VAL A 376 13.55 -21.79 16.30
C VAL A 376 14.27 -20.49 16.69
N ALA A 377 15.52 -20.55 17.15
CA ALA A 377 16.29 -19.36 17.48
C ALA A 377 16.45 -18.41 16.27
N VAL A 378 16.76 -18.96 15.09
CA VAL A 378 16.86 -18.18 13.86
C VAL A 378 15.50 -17.61 13.42
N LEU A 379 14.40 -18.35 13.58
CA LEU A 379 13.05 -17.83 13.31
C LEU A 379 12.73 -16.64 14.22
N VAL A 380 13.03 -16.75 15.52
CA VAL A 380 12.77 -15.69 16.49
C VAL A 380 13.57 -14.44 16.15
N THR A 381 14.85 -14.58 15.82
CA THR A 381 15.67 -13.42 15.41
C THR A 381 15.21 -12.82 14.08
N GLN A 382 14.82 -13.65 13.11
CA GLN A 382 14.25 -13.19 11.84
C GLN A 382 12.96 -12.38 12.09
N TRP A 383 12.02 -12.92 12.86
CA TRP A 383 10.78 -12.21 13.19
C TRP A 383 11.02 -10.95 14.02
N ALA A 384 11.98 -10.96 14.95
CA ALA A 384 12.39 -9.77 15.69
C ALA A 384 12.85 -8.64 14.75
N THR A 385 13.59 -8.97 13.69
CA THR A 385 14.00 -7.97 12.70
C THR A 385 12.84 -7.43 11.84
N SER A 386 11.77 -8.22 11.62
CA SER A 386 10.57 -7.77 10.92
C SER A 386 9.87 -6.60 11.62
N PHE A 387 9.94 -6.52 12.96
CA PHE A 387 9.38 -5.39 13.72
C PHE A 387 10.04 -4.05 13.38
N VAL A 388 11.31 -4.07 12.99
CA VAL A 388 12.05 -2.86 12.57
C VAL A 388 11.68 -2.47 11.13
N ILE A 389 11.26 -3.44 10.31
CA ILE A 389 10.90 -3.23 8.91
C ILE A 389 9.51 -2.57 8.81
N TYR A 390 8.56 -2.91 9.69
CA TYR A 390 7.17 -2.41 9.59
C TYR A 390 7.03 -0.87 9.55
N PRO A 391 7.70 -0.07 10.41
CA PRO A 391 7.57 1.39 10.38
C PRO A 391 8.16 2.04 9.11
N THR A 392 8.96 1.29 8.33
CA THR A 392 9.69 1.80 7.15
C THR A 392 8.75 2.31 6.06
N PHE A 393 7.53 1.77 5.96
CA PHE A 393 6.53 2.27 5.02
C PHE A 393 6.10 3.72 5.31
N ALA A 394 5.89 4.04 6.58
CA ALA A 394 5.59 5.40 7.01
C ALA A 394 6.79 6.34 6.75
N CYS A 395 8.01 5.89 7.05
CA CYS A 395 9.23 6.64 6.74
C CYS A 395 9.36 6.93 5.23
N THR A 396 9.09 5.93 4.38
CA THR A 396 9.15 6.11 2.92
C THR A 396 8.21 7.20 2.45
N GLN A 397 7.00 7.23 3.02
CA GLN A 397 6.01 8.26 2.69
C GLN A 397 6.47 9.66 3.09
N ILE A 398 7.10 9.79 4.27
CA ILE A 398 7.70 11.06 4.72
C ILE A 398 8.73 11.55 3.70
N PHE A 399 9.61 10.67 3.20
CA PHE A 399 10.62 11.06 2.20
C PHE A 399 10.00 11.44 0.85
N ILE A 400 9.04 10.68 0.35
CA ILE A 400 8.34 10.96 -0.92
C ILE A 400 7.70 12.36 -0.86
N VAL A 401 6.96 12.64 0.21
CA VAL A 401 6.28 13.94 0.39
C VAL A 401 7.28 15.08 0.50
N ASN A 402 8.36 14.91 1.28
CA ASN A 402 9.41 15.93 1.42
C ASN A 402 10.23 16.14 0.14
N SER A 403 10.26 15.16 -0.76
CA SER A 403 10.97 15.26 -2.05
C SER A 403 10.21 16.09 -3.09
N ALA A 404 8.90 16.32 -2.89
CA ALA A 404 8.08 17.06 -3.85
C ALA A 404 8.53 18.53 -3.98
N PRO A 405 8.69 19.04 -5.21
CA PRO A 405 9.12 20.43 -5.45
C PRO A 405 8.16 21.44 -4.80
N SER A 406 6.85 21.23 -4.96
CA SER A 406 5.78 22.08 -4.46
C SER A 406 4.56 21.26 -4.00
N PRO A 407 3.70 21.80 -3.13
CA PRO A 407 2.45 21.14 -2.72
C PRO A 407 1.55 20.74 -3.90
N ASN A 408 1.55 21.55 -4.97
CA ASN A 408 0.77 21.31 -6.19
C ASN A 408 1.30 20.14 -7.06
N THR A 409 2.42 19.52 -6.69
CA THR A 409 2.99 18.35 -7.38
C THR A 409 2.94 17.07 -6.54
N LEU A 410 2.40 17.15 -5.32
CA LEU A 410 2.33 16.01 -4.40
C LEU A 410 1.54 14.84 -4.99
N GLY A 411 0.46 15.11 -5.71
CA GLY A 411 -0.34 14.07 -6.38
C GLY A 411 0.49 13.33 -7.43
N GLY A 412 1.20 14.05 -8.29
CA GLY A 412 2.08 13.47 -9.31
C GLY A 412 3.24 12.67 -8.72
N VAL A 413 3.90 13.18 -7.67
CA VAL A 413 5.01 12.48 -7.00
C VAL A 413 4.52 11.21 -6.27
N ASN A 414 3.40 11.28 -5.55
CA ASN A 414 2.79 10.11 -4.93
C ASN A 414 2.28 9.12 -5.98
N GLY A 415 1.74 9.59 -7.11
CA GLY A 415 1.34 8.76 -8.24
C GLY A 415 2.53 8.00 -8.84
N LEU A 416 3.67 8.67 -9.02
CA LEU A 416 4.92 8.02 -9.45
C LEU A 416 5.40 6.98 -8.44
N ALA A 417 5.36 7.29 -7.15
CA ALA A 417 5.74 6.34 -6.10
C ALA A 417 4.84 5.10 -6.10
N GLN A 418 3.53 5.27 -6.24
CA GLN A 418 2.60 4.15 -6.36
C GLN A 418 2.85 3.33 -7.62
N MET A 419 3.07 3.97 -8.78
CA MET A 419 3.39 3.25 -10.03
C MET A 419 4.64 2.38 -9.87
N VAL A 420 5.70 2.94 -9.28
CA VAL A 420 6.94 2.22 -8.98
C VAL A 420 6.66 1.05 -8.04
N GLY A 421 5.94 1.30 -6.93
CA GLY A 421 5.57 0.27 -5.96
C GLY A 421 4.75 -0.86 -6.57
N SER A 422 3.74 -0.56 -7.38
CA SER A 422 2.85 -1.57 -7.99
C SER A 422 3.56 -2.37 -9.09
N THR A 423 4.44 -1.72 -9.88
CA THR A 423 5.32 -2.42 -10.83
C THR A 423 6.23 -3.40 -10.10
N THR A 424 6.85 -2.95 -9.01
CA THR A 424 7.73 -3.79 -8.21
C THR A 424 6.98 -4.96 -7.58
N ARG A 425 5.80 -4.73 -6.98
CA ARG A 425 4.93 -5.77 -6.40
C ARG A 425 4.50 -6.82 -7.43
N SER A 426 4.34 -6.44 -8.70
CA SER A 426 4.00 -7.37 -9.77
C SER A 426 5.17 -8.28 -10.18
N ILE A 427 6.42 -7.81 -10.08
CA ILE A 427 7.60 -8.55 -10.59
C ILE A 427 8.30 -9.33 -9.48
N ALA A 428 8.39 -8.76 -8.27
CA ALA A 428 9.19 -9.30 -7.17
C ALA A 428 8.77 -10.71 -6.72
N PRO A 429 7.47 -11.03 -6.52
CA PRO A 429 7.02 -12.39 -6.18
C PRO A 429 7.49 -13.45 -7.18
N SER A 430 7.27 -13.18 -8.47
CA SER A 430 7.63 -14.09 -9.57
C SER A 430 9.14 -14.26 -9.64
N PHE A 431 9.90 -13.18 -9.49
CA PHE A 431 11.36 -13.23 -9.42
C PHE A 431 11.85 -14.08 -8.24
N ALA A 432 11.37 -13.79 -7.02
CA ALA A 432 11.83 -14.45 -5.81
C ALA A 432 11.51 -15.95 -5.80
N SER A 433 10.27 -16.32 -6.13
CA SER A 433 9.81 -17.71 -6.22
C SER A 433 10.55 -18.50 -7.32
N SER A 434 10.70 -17.93 -8.52
CA SER A 434 11.42 -18.57 -9.62
C SER A 434 12.90 -18.73 -9.32
N MET A 435 13.52 -17.73 -8.70
CA MET A 435 14.91 -17.81 -8.28
C MET A 435 15.13 -18.88 -7.21
N PHE A 436 14.23 -18.98 -6.22
CA PHE A 436 14.27 -20.03 -5.20
C PHE A 436 14.13 -21.42 -5.83
N ALA A 437 13.12 -21.62 -6.68
CA ALA A 437 12.91 -22.89 -7.38
C ALA A 437 14.12 -23.29 -8.25
N THR A 438 14.69 -22.34 -9.00
CA THR A 438 15.89 -22.55 -9.82
C THR A 438 17.11 -22.87 -8.96
N SER A 439 17.26 -22.18 -7.82
CA SER A 439 18.36 -22.41 -6.89
C SER A 439 18.36 -23.83 -6.34
N ILE A 440 17.19 -24.37 -5.98
CA ILE A 440 17.06 -25.75 -5.51
C ILE A 440 17.26 -26.73 -6.66
N LYS A 441 16.58 -26.52 -7.80
CA LYS A 441 16.63 -27.42 -8.96
C LYS A 441 18.04 -27.68 -9.48
N HIS A 442 18.86 -26.63 -9.56
CA HIS A 442 20.25 -26.72 -10.03
C HIS A 442 21.28 -26.81 -8.89
N ASN A 443 20.82 -26.93 -7.63
CA ASN A 443 21.65 -26.97 -6.43
C ASN A 443 22.69 -25.81 -6.36
N LEU A 444 22.32 -24.63 -6.84
CA LEU A 444 23.21 -23.46 -6.90
C LEU A 444 23.41 -22.91 -5.49
N LEU A 445 24.68 -22.82 -5.07
CA LEU A 445 25.05 -22.46 -3.68
C LEU A 445 24.30 -23.28 -2.64
N GLN A 446 24.18 -24.60 -2.86
CA GLN A 446 23.46 -25.54 -1.99
C GLN A 446 21.94 -25.25 -1.86
N GLY A 447 21.35 -24.55 -2.84
CA GLY A 447 19.96 -24.11 -2.81
C GLY A 447 19.74 -22.71 -2.25
N ASN A 448 20.81 -21.96 -1.93
CA ASN A 448 20.73 -20.65 -1.25
C ASN A 448 20.99 -19.44 -2.17
N LEU A 449 21.17 -19.62 -3.49
CA LEU A 449 21.48 -18.53 -4.41
C LEU A 449 20.43 -17.40 -4.35
N ALA A 450 19.15 -17.77 -4.27
CA ALA A 450 18.06 -16.80 -4.17
C ALA A 450 18.23 -15.87 -2.95
N PHE A 451 18.65 -16.42 -1.81
CA PHE A 451 18.82 -15.68 -0.55
C PHE A 451 20.00 -14.73 -0.61
N PHE A 452 21.13 -15.17 -1.17
CA PHE A 452 22.30 -14.31 -1.37
C PHE A 452 22.00 -13.16 -2.33
N MET A 453 21.30 -13.41 -3.44
CA MET A 453 20.93 -12.34 -4.37
C MET A 453 19.95 -11.33 -3.75
N LEU A 454 18.91 -11.80 -3.06
CA LEU A 454 17.97 -10.90 -2.37
C LEU A 454 18.66 -10.11 -1.24
N SER A 455 19.59 -10.73 -0.51
CA SER A 455 20.43 -10.03 0.47
C SER A 455 21.33 -8.99 -0.19
N ALA A 456 21.87 -9.24 -1.38
CA ALA A 456 22.67 -8.27 -2.12
C ALA A 456 21.82 -7.07 -2.60
N ILE A 457 20.58 -7.32 -3.04
CA ILE A 457 19.62 -6.26 -3.39
C ILE A 457 19.29 -5.42 -2.14
N ALA A 458 19.06 -6.05 -0.99
CA ALA A 458 18.83 -5.34 0.28
C ALA A 458 20.07 -4.53 0.71
N ALA A 459 21.28 -5.03 0.51
CA ALA A 459 22.52 -4.31 0.79
C ALA A 459 22.72 -3.10 -0.16
N TYR A 460 22.27 -3.20 -1.41
CA TYR A 460 22.20 -2.04 -2.30
C TYR A 460 21.17 -1.01 -1.81
N GLY A 461 20.01 -1.48 -1.31
CA GLY A 461 19.02 -0.66 -0.60
C GLY A 461 19.62 0.09 0.59
N PHE A 462 20.43 -0.59 1.40
CA PHE A 462 21.18 0.01 2.51
C PHE A 462 22.06 1.17 2.03
N ARG A 463 22.81 1.00 0.94
CA ARG A 463 23.60 2.09 0.35
C ARG A 463 22.73 3.25 -0.13
N SER A 464 21.59 2.96 -0.77
CA SER A 464 20.66 3.99 -1.25
C SER A 464 20.06 4.81 -0.11
N ALA A 465 19.82 4.19 1.04
CA ALA A 465 19.29 4.84 2.25
C ALA A 465 20.20 5.97 2.77
N PHE A 466 21.52 5.87 2.59
CA PHE A 466 22.45 6.93 2.99
C PHE A 466 22.32 8.20 2.14
N LEU A 467 21.83 8.08 0.91
CA LEU A 467 21.61 9.20 -0.01
C LEU A 467 20.35 9.99 0.34
N LEU A 468 19.48 9.45 1.21
CA LEU A 468 18.31 10.18 1.70
C LEU A 468 18.75 11.37 2.59
N PRO A 469 18.01 12.49 2.51
CA PRO A 469 18.37 13.72 3.22
C PRO A 469 18.40 13.51 4.74
N LYS A 470 19.41 14.10 5.40
CA LYS A 470 19.59 14.03 6.86
C LYS A 470 18.59 14.90 7.63
N LYS A 471 18.19 16.03 7.05
CA LYS A 471 17.20 16.96 7.59
C LYS A 471 16.00 17.02 6.65
N LEU A 472 14.80 17.00 7.20
CA LEU A 472 13.59 17.19 6.40
C LEU A 472 13.40 18.67 6.08
N ARG A 473 12.62 18.98 5.04
CA ARG A 473 12.40 20.36 4.58
C ARG A 473 11.64 21.11 5.68
N GLY A 474 12.29 22.08 6.32
CA GLY A 474 11.73 22.86 7.44
C GLY A 474 12.35 22.57 8.81
N GLU A 475 13.23 21.57 8.93
CA GLU A 475 14.08 21.40 10.11
C GLU A 475 15.37 22.23 9.91
N SER A 476 15.48 23.35 10.64
CA SER A 476 16.66 24.24 10.59
C SER A 476 17.92 23.59 11.14
#